data_AF-A0A1T4M265-F1
#
_entry.id   AF-A0A1T4M265-F1
#
_cell.length_a   1.000
_cell.length_b   1.000
_cell.length_c   1.000
_cell.angle_alpha   90.00
_cell.angle_beta   90.00
_cell.angle_gamma   90.00
#
_symmetry.space_group_name_H-M   'P 1'
#
loop_
_entity.id
_entity.type
_entity.pdbx_description
1 polymer ?
#
loop_
_entity_poly.entity_id
_entity_poly.type
_entity_poly.pdbx_seq_one_letter_code
_entity_poly.pdbx_strand_id
1 'polypeptide(L)'
;MAEMETSGNVAARGGIRSKKRSTRVDLTPMVDLGFLLITFFIFTTTLNASTAMKLIMPDESQPGKPPTLTAESKTISFLLGPDNTISFYNGSAVQEMQPTNYAASGIRSVIMQKMAGVEKKFGNRNETVVLIKPTSEASYQNVVAVLDEMLINQVKKYVLMDTTPEELQRILKKE
;
A
#
# COMPACT_ATOMS: atom_id res chain seq x y z
N MET A 1 35.87 -16.29 -19.25
CA MET A 1 36.70 -15.64 -20.28
C MET A 1 36.14 -16.05 -21.63
N ALA A 2 35.76 -15.08 -22.45
CA ALA A 2 35.20 -15.31 -23.78
C ALA A 2 36.21 -14.78 -24.81
N GLU A 3 36.90 -15.69 -25.48
CA GLU A 3 37.99 -15.37 -26.42
C GLU A 3 37.63 -15.81 -27.84
N MET A 4 37.99 -14.98 -28.83
CA MET A 4 37.96 -15.34 -30.25
C MET A 4 39.40 -15.49 -30.75
N GLU A 5 39.80 -16.72 -31.08
CA GLU A 5 41.08 -17.02 -31.71
C GLU A 5 40.96 -16.82 -33.23
N THR A 6 41.60 -15.78 -33.78
CA THR A 6 41.71 -15.60 -35.24
C THR A 6 42.94 -16.35 -35.75
N SER A 7 42.75 -17.58 -36.25
CA SER A 7 43.83 -18.43 -36.77
C SER A 7 44.31 -17.97 -38.15
N GLY A 8 45.44 -17.25 -38.19
CA GLY A 8 46.13 -16.85 -39.44
C GLY A 8 47.28 -17.81 -39.76
N ASN A 9 47.06 -18.73 -40.70
CA ASN A 9 48.08 -19.69 -41.15
C ASN A 9 48.91 -19.07 -42.30
N VAL A 10 50.18 -18.72 -42.08
CA VAL A 10 51.09 -18.23 -43.15
C VAL A 10 52.45 -18.89 -43.05
N ALA A 11 52.81 -19.63 -44.10
CA ALA A 11 54.07 -20.34 -44.28
C ALA A 11 55.29 -19.40 -44.37
N ALA A 12 56.42 -19.89 -43.86
CA ALA A 12 57.66 -19.15 -43.66
C ALA A 12 58.34 -18.68 -44.96
N ARG A 13 58.73 -17.40 -45.03
CA ARG A 13 59.83 -16.93 -45.88
C ARG A 13 60.53 -15.73 -45.22
N GLY A 14 61.86 -15.79 -45.19
CA GLY A 14 62.73 -14.90 -44.43
C GLY A 14 62.61 -13.42 -44.81
N GLY A 15 62.36 -12.59 -43.80
CA GLY A 15 62.31 -11.14 -43.86
C GLY A 15 62.09 -10.59 -42.44
N ILE A 16 62.71 -9.45 -42.13
CA ILE A 16 62.81 -8.83 -40.79
C ILE A 16 61.50 -8.97 -40.00
N ARG A 17 61.58 -9.68 -38.86
CA ARG A 17 60.41 -10.07 -38.05
C ARG A 17 59.84 -8.87 -37.31
N SER A 18 58.94 -8.13 -37.97
CA SER A 18 58.08 -7.14 -37.30
C SER A 18 57.26 -7.82 -36.20
N LYS A 19 57.31 -7.30 -34.97
CA LYS A 19 56.50 -7.79 -33.84
C LYS A 19 55.03 -7.49 -34.11
N LYS A 20 54.31 -8.44 -34.70
CA LYS A 20 52.84 -8.42 -34.76
C LYS A 20 52.31 -8.57 -33.32
N ARG A 21 51.78 -7.50 -32.73
CA ARG A 21 51.04 -7.59 -31.46
C ARG A 21 49.77 -8.40 -31.72
N SER A 22 49.49 -9.35 -30.83
CA SER A 22 48.29 -10.19 -30.89
C SER A 22 47.04 -9.32 -30.81
N THR A 23 46.13 -9.44 -31.79
CA THR A 23 44.84 -8.75 -31.85
C THR A 23 43.73 -9.58 -31.20
N ARG A 24 44.02 -10.21 -30.05
CA ARG A 24 42.99 -10.89 -29.26
C ARG A 24 41.99 -9.86 -28.75
N VAL A 25 40.73 -10.06 -29.09
CA VAL A 25 39.62 -9.20 -28.66
C VAL A 25 38.96 -9.87 -27.47
N ASP A 26 39.03 -9.22 -26.32
CA ASP A 26 38.34 -9.65 -25.12
C ASP A 26 36.88 -9.17 -25.15
N LEU A 27 35.94 -10.11 -25.16
CA LEU A 27 34.50 -9.81 -25.13
C LEU A 27 33.94 -9.73 -23.71
N THR A 28 34.77 -9.89 -22.67
CA THR A 28 34.34 -9.83 -21.26
C THR A 28 33.56 -8.55 -20.92
N PRO A 29 33.91 -7.35 -21.44
CA PRO A 29 33.09 -6.14 -21.23
C PRO A 29 31.70 -6.22 -21.88
N MET A 30 31.57 -6.94 -22.99
CA MET A 30 30.30 -7.10 -23.73
C MET A 30 29.36 -8.09 -23.03
N VAL A 31 29.91 -9.16 -22.44
CA VAL A 31 29.15 -10.14 -21.66
C VAL A 31 28.62 -9.52 -20.37
N ASP A 32 29.43 -8.72 -19.68
CA ASP A 32 29.04 -8.05 -18.44
C ASP A 32 27.93 -7.01 -18.67
N LEU A 33 27.99 -6.25 -19.77
CA LEU A 33 26.91 -5.32 -20.15
C LEU A 33 25.58 -6.05 -20.41
N GLY A 34 25.62 -7.21 -21.05
CA GLY A 34 24.43 -8.07 -21.22
C GLY A 34 23.87 -8.60 -19.90
N PHE A 35 24.74 -9.04 -18.99
CA PHE A 35 24.33 -9.52 -17.67
C PHE A 35 23.74 -8.40 -16.81
N LEU A 36 24.31 -7.19 -16.87
CA LEU A 36 23.78 -6.00 -16.22
C LEU A 36 22.39 -5.65 -16.76
N LEU A 37 22.17 -5.73 -18.08
CA LEU A 37 20.86 -5.44 -18.67
C LEU A 37 19.80 -6.46 -18.30
N ILE A 38 20.11 -7.76 -18.30
CA ILE A 38 19.13 -8.78 -17.91
C ILE A 38 18.75 -8.62 -16.43
N THR A 39 19.73 -8.40 -15.56
CA THR A 39 19.45 -8.16 -14.12
C THR A 39 18.69 -6.86 -13.90
N PHE A 40 19.05 -5.77 -14.58
CA PHE A 40 18.32 -4.50 -14.54
C PHE A 40 16.88 -4.64 -15.05
N PHE A 41 16.64 -5.32 -16.17
CA PHE A 41 15.30 -5.52 -16.73
C PHE A 41 14.44 -6.41 -15.84
N ILE A 42 14.99 -7.50 -15.29
CA ILE A 42 14.24 -8.33 -14.33
C ILE A 42 13.93 -7.52 -13.07
N PHE A 43 14.88 -6.74 -12.55
CA PHE A 43 14.64 -5.93 -11.35
C PHE A 43 13.58 -4.84 -11.58
N THR A 44 13.70 -4.07 -12.67
CA THR A 44 12.74 -3.02 -13.02
C THR A 44 11.34 -3.56 -13.34
N THR A 45 11.22 -4.75 -13.93
CA THR A 45 9.92 -5.39 -14.16
C THR A 45 9.25 -5.83 -12.85
N THR A 46 10.02 -6.34 -11.88
CA THR A 46 9.44 -6.70 -10.56
C THR A 46 8.98 -5.50 -9.75
N LEU A 47 9.64 -4.35 -9.85
CA LEU A 47 9.21 -3.12 -9.17
C LEU A 47 7.92 -2.52 -9.76
N ASN A 48 7.63 -2.77 -11.03
CA ASN A 48 6.42 -2.28 -11.70
C ASN A 48 5.20 -3.22 -11.54
N ALA A 49 5.32 -4.32 -10.81
CA ALA A 49 4.19 -5.20 -10.55
C ALA A 49 3.15 -4.48 -9.67
N SER A 50 1.91 -4.38 -10.15
CA SER A 50 0.81 -3.80 -9.37
C SER A 50 0.45 -4.71 -8.19
N THR A 51 0.65 -4.22 -6.97
CA THR A 51 0.15 -4.88 -5.75
C THR A 51 -1.31 -4.51 -5.55
N ALA A 52 -2.22 -5.41 -5.97
CA ALA A 52 -3.66 -5.20 -5.78
C ALA A 52 -4.08 -5.51 -4.34
N MET A 53 -4.76 -4.58 -3.68
CA MET A 53 -5.40 -4.79 -2.38
C MET A 53 -6.74 -5.50 -2.56
N LYS A 54 -6.98 -6.59 -1.82
CA LYS A 54 -8.28 -7.26 -1.80
C LYS A 54 -9.21 -6.56 -0.81
N LEU A 55 -10.10 -5.71 -1.33
CA LEU A 55 -11.13 -5.05 -0.52
C LEU A 55 -12.30 -6.01 -0.29
N ILE A 56 -12.67 -6.21 0.97
CA ILE A 56 -13.88 -6.96 1.35
C ILE A 56 -14.91 -5.92 1.78
N MET A 57 -15.67 -5.40 0.81
CA MET A 57 -16.77 -4.50 1.09
C MET A 57 -18.07 -5.30 1.26
N PRO A 58 -18.92 -4.97 2.25
CA PRO A 58 -20.26 -5.50 2.32
C PRO A 58 -21.03 -5.25 1.02
N ASP A 59 -21.84 -6.21 0.62
CA ASP A 59 -22.62 -6.12 -0.61
C ASP A 59 -23.79 -5.13 -0.44
N GLU A 60 -23.74 -4.02 -1.19
CA GLU A 60 -24.81 -3.01 -1.26
C GLU A 60 -25.92 -3.40 -2.27
N SER A 61 -25.77 -4.52 -3.01
CA SER A 61 -26.60 -4.84 -4.19
C SER A 61 -27.93 -5.55 -3.93
N GLN A 62 -28.41 -5.62 -2.68
CA GLN A 62 -29.77 -6.10 -2.38
C GLN A 62 -30.74 -4.92 -2.13
N PRO A 63 -31.39 -4.36 -3.18
CA PRO A 63 -32.45 -3.37 -3.00
C PRO A 63 -33.60 -4.00 -2.21
N GLY A 64 -33.81 -3.56 -0.98
CA GLY A 64 -34.90 -4.03 -0.11
C GLY A 64 -34.46 -4.53 1.27
N LYS A 65 -33.16 -4.64 1.56
CA LYS A 65 -32.68 -4.66 2.96
C LYS A 65 -32.39 -3.23 3.39
N PRO A 66 -32.95 -2.74 4.52
CA PRO A 66 -32.48 -1.49 5.08
C PRO A 66 -30.95 -1.59 5.26
N PRO A 67 -30.17 -0.50 5.03
CA PRO A 67 -28.73 -0.51 5.26
C PRO A 67 -28.51 -1.15 6.61
N THR A 68 -27.69 -2.21 6.67
CA THR A 68 -27.57 -3.07 7.86
C THR A 68 -27.56 -2.16 9.08
N LEU A 69 -28.66 -2.14 9.84
CA LEU A 69 -28.83 -1.31 11.03
C LEU A 69 -27.85 -1.86 12.07
N THR A 70 -26.58 -1.52 11.90
CA THR A 70 -25.52 -1.86 12.82
C THR A 70 -25.78 -1.04 14.05
N ALA A 71 -26.06 -1.72 15.15
CA ALA A 71 -26.22 -1.08 16.45
C ALA A 71 -25.06 -0.10 16.65
N GLU A 72 -25.36 1.17 16.96
CA GLU A 72 -24.37 2.25 17.13
C GLU A 72 -23.22 1.85 18.06
N SER A 73 -23.52 0.98 19.02
CA SER A 73 -22.56 0.41 19.96
C SER A 73 -21.40 -0.35 19.30
N LYS A 74 -21.64 -0.96 18.13
CA LYS A 74 -20.68 -1.78 17.38
C LYS A 74 -19.89 -0.99 16.33
N THR A 75 -20.33 0.23 16.03
CA THR A 75 -19.77 1.04 14.96
C THR A 75 -18.76 2.06 15.50
N ILE A 76 -17.67 2.25 14.75
CA ILE A 76 -16.71 3.34 14.92
C ILE A 76 -16.51 4.01 13.57
N SER A 77 -16.50 5.34 13.56
CA SER A 77 -16.32 6.14 12.36
C SER A 77 -14.98 6.85 12.40
N PHE A 78 -14.22 6.74 11.34
CA PHE A 78 -12.98 7.49 11.10
C PHE A 78 -13.21 8.53 10.02
N LEU A 79 -12.90 9.77 10.36
CA LEU A 79 -12.94 10.93 9.51
C LEU A 79 -11.49 11.28 9.16
N LEU A 80 -11.13 11.21 7.87
CA LEU A 80 -9.79 11.55 7.44
C LEU A 80 -9.82 13.01 7.00
N GLY A 81 -9.16 13.87 7.77
CA GLY A 81 -9.10 15.31 7.50
C GLY A 81 -7.83 15.72 6.74
N PRO A 82 -7.65 17.03 6.52
CA PRO A 82 -6.41 17.59 6.00
C PRO A 82 -5.22 17.34 6.95
N ASP A 83 -3.99 17.50 6.43
CA ASP A 83 -2.73 17.44 7.18
C ASP A 83 -2.44 16.13 7.93
N ASN A 84 -2.86 15.00 7.37
CA ASN A 84 -2.67 13.68 7.98
C ASN A 84 -3.25 13.59 9.40
N THR A 85 -4.34 14.30 9.65
CA THR A 85 -5.13 14.17 10.88
C THR A 85 -6.27 13.18 10.67
N ILE A 86 -6.48 12.30 11.64
CA ILE A 86 -7.64 11.41 11.67
C ILE A 86 -8.48 11.80 12.87
N SER A 87 -9.76 12.01 12.68
CA SER A 87 -10.68 12.18 13.79
C SER A 87 -11.62 10.99 13.88
N PHE A 88 -11.87 10.48 15.08
CA PHE A 88 -12.76 9.34 15.25
C PHE A 88 -13.88 9.63 16.23
N TYR A 89 -14.99 8.92 16.06
CA TYR A 89 -16.10 8.92 17.00
C TYR A 89 -16.81 7.56 17.01
N ASN A 90 -17.50 7.27 18.11
CA ASN A 90 -18.21 6.01 18.31
C ASN A 90 -19.72 6.20 18.07
N GLY A 91 -20.35 5.29 17.32
CA GLY A 91 -21.79 5.34 17.07
C GLY A 91 -22.24 6.64 16.39
N SER A 92 -23.29 7.28 16.92
CA SER A 92 -23.83 8.56 16.43
C SER A 92 -23.29 9.78 17.18
N ALA A 93 -22.33 9.60 18.10
CA ALA A 93 -21.76 10.67 18.92
C ALA A 93 -20.72 11.51 18.14
N VAL A 94 -21.15 12.13 17.03
CA VAL A 94 -20.36 13.10 16.24
C VAL A 94 -19.84 14.26 17.11
N GLN A 95 -20.45 14.46 18.27
CA GLN A 95 -20.08 15.52 19.21
C GLN A 95 -18.81 15.25 20.01
N GLU A 96 -18.44 13.98 20.20
CA GLU A 96 -17.27 13.55 20.99
C GLU A 96 -16.10 13.15 20.07
N MET A 97 -15.86 13.94 19.04
CA MET A 97 -14.84 13.66 18.05
C MET A 97 -13.43 13.86 18.62
N GLN A 98 -12.66 12.78 18.67
CA GLN A 98 -11.29 12.79 19.20
C GLN A 98 -10.26 12.70 18.07
N PRO A 99 -9.19 13.51 18.11
CA PRO A 99 -8.12 13.43 17.12
C PRO A 99 -7.21 12.22 17.40
N THR A 100 -6.71 11.63 16.31
CA THR A 100 -5.77 10.50 16.26
C THR A 100 -4.80 10.69 15.10
N ASN A 101 -3.73 9.89 15.12
CA ASN A 101 -2.73 9.83 14.06
C ASN A 101 -2.76 8.46 13.35
N TYR A 102 -2.06 8.39 12.22
CA TYR A 102 -1.81 7.15 11.47
C TYR A 102 -0.76 6.23 12.13
N ALA A 103 -0.24 6.57 13.31
CA ALA A 103 0.76 5.75 13.98
C ALA A 103 0.10 4.52 14.64
N ALA A 104 0.90 3.47 14.87
CA ALA A 104 0.46 2.28 15.57
C ALA A 104 -0.03 2.55 17.01
N SER A 105 0.38 3.66 17.63
CA SER A 105 -0.12 4.09 18.94
C SER A 105 -1.46 4.82 18.87
N GLY A 106 -1.85 5.37 17.72
CA GLY A 106 -3.12 6.08 17.51
C GLY A 106 -4.18 5.16 16.97
N ILE A 107 -4.38 5.17 15.64
CA ILE A 107 -5.52 4.48 15.02
C ILE A 107 -5.63 3.00 15.39
N ARG A 108 -4.50 2.29 15.45
CA ARG A 108 -4.48 0.87 15.81
C ARG A 108 -4.95 0.64 17.25
N SER A 109 -4.48 1.46 18.19
CA SER A 109 -4.89 1.32 19.60
C SER A 109 -6.39 1.58 19.75
N VAL A 110 -6.93 2.57 19.03
CA VAL A 110 -8.36 2.90 19.02
C VAL A 110 -9.19 1.75 18.45
N ILE A 111 -8.78 1.17 17.33
CA ILE A 111 -9.47 0.01 16.74
C ILE A 111 -9.44 -1.18 17.72
N MET A 112 -8.29 -1.48 18.32
CA MET A 112 -8.15 -2.58 19.27
C MET A 112 -9.01 -2.37 20.52
N GLN A 113 -9.05 -1.15 21.07
CA GLN A 113 -9.91 -0.80 22.20
C GLN A 113 -11.38 -0.97 21.86
N LYS A 114 -11.82 -0.51 20.69
CA LYS A 114 -13.20 -0.67 20.24
C LYS A 114 -13.56 -2.14 20.07
N MET A 115 -12.69 -2.92 19.43
CA MET A 115 -12.88 -4.36 19.24
C MET A 115 -13.01 -5.10 20.57
N ALA A 116 -12.14 -4.79 21.54
CA ALA A 116 -12.23 -5.36 22.89
C ALA A 116 -13.52 -4.94 23.62
N GLY A 117 -13.97 -3.70 23.43
CA GLY A 117 -15.24 -3.22 23.98
C GLY A 117 -16.46 -3.93 23.39
N VAL A 118 -16.46 -4.20 22.08
CA VAL A 118 -17.51 -4.95 21.39
C VAL A 118 -17.49 -6.43 21.82
N GLU A 119 -16.32 -7.03 21.94
CA GLU A 119 -16.15 -8.40 22.44
C GLU A 119 -16.72 -8.57 23.85
N LYS A 120 -16.44 -7.63 24.77
CA LYS A 120 -17.00 -7.66 26.13
C LYS A 120 -18.53 -7.51 26.16
N LYS A 121 -19.11 -6.73 25.26
CA LYS A 121 -20.56 -6.43 25.24
C LYS A 121 -21.39 -7.45 24.46
N PHE A 122 -20.82 -8.01 23.39
CA PHE A 122 -21.55 -8.84 22.43
C PHE A 122 -20.92 -10.24 22.22
N GLY A 123 -19.79 -10.54 22.87
CA GLY A 123 -19.14 -11.84 22.80
C GLY A 123 -18.37 -12.12 21.51
N ASN A 124 -18.45 -11.25 20.51
CA ASN A 124 -17.84 -11.47 19.20
C ASN A 124 -17.14 -10.22 18.67
N ARG A 125 -15.81 -10.28 18.58
CA ARG A 125 -14.94 -9.20 18.09
C ARG A 125 -15.21 -8.82 16.62
N ASN A 126 -15.65 -9.80 15.81
CA ASN A 126 -15.89 -9.66 14.37
C ASN A 126 -17.13 -8.84 14.02
N GLU A 127 -17.92 -8.46 15.02
CA GLU A 127 -19.12 -7.65 14.82
C GLU A 127 -18.82 -6.14 14.84
N THR A 128 -17.58 -5.76 15.11
CA THR A 128 -17.12 -4.38 14.99
C THR A 128 -17.22 -3.93 13.54
N VAL A 129 -17.87 -2.79 13.32
CA VAL A 129 -18.03 -2.18 11.99
C VAL A 129 -17.28 -0.86 11.96
N VAL A 130 -16.44 -0.68 10.96
CA VAL A 130 -15.64 0.53 10.79
C VAL A 130 -16.13 1.32 9.59
N LEU A 131 -16.54 2.56 9.81
CA LEU A 131 -16.89 3.49 8.75
C LEU A 131 -15.69 4.37 8.44
N ILE A 132 -15.24 4.37 7.20
CA ILE A 132 -14.11 5.17 6.73
C ILE A 132 -14.68 6.28 5.87
N LYS A 133 -14.54 7.52 6.35
CA LYS A 133 -15.07 8.72 5.70
C LYS A 133 -13.93 9.67 5.33
N PRO A 134 -13.37 9.57 4.12
CA PRO A 134 -12.42 10.56 3.65
C PRO A 134 -13.11 11.90 3.38
N THR A 135 -12.47 13.02 3.74
CA THR A 135 -12.85 14.34 3.22
C THR A 135 -12.29 14.54 1.81
N SER A 136 -12.79 15.56 1.11
CA SER A 136 -12.26 15.97 -0.21
C SER A 136 -10.78 16.36 -0.17
N GLU A 137 -10.25 16.69 1.01
CA GLU A 137 -8.86 17.09 1.23
C GLU A 137 -7.97 15.94 1.70
N ALA A 138 -8.53 14.75 1.93
CA ALA A 138 -7.77 13.59 2.34
C ALA A 138 -6.97 13.00 1.17
N SER A 139 -5.68 12.76 1.40
CA SER A 139 -4.83 12.07 0.41
C SER A 139 -5.24 10.61 0.24
N TYR A 140 -5.11 10.08 -0.98
CA TYR A 140 -5.32 8.65 -1.26
C TYR A 140 -4.40 7.76 -0.40
N GLN A 141 -3.17 8.21 -0.14
CA GLN A 141 -2.23 7.52 0.74
C GLN A 141 -2.81 7.28 2.13
N ASN A 142 -3.59 8.23 2.64
CA ASN A 142 -4.20 8.14 3.96
C ASN A 142 -5.32 7.10 3.98
N VAL A 143 -6.14 7.05 2.94
CA VAL A 143 -7.19 6.03 2.80
C VAL A 143 -6.57 4.64 2.77
N VAL A 144 -5.52 4.45 1.97
CA VAL A 144 -4.78 3.18 1.89
C VAL A 144 -4.18 2.80 3.25
N ALA A 145 -3.57 3.75 3.97
CA ALA A 145 -3.01 3.48 5.29
C ALA A 145 -4.07 3.02 6.30
N VAL A 146 -5.27 3.60 6.27
CA VAL A 146 -6.39 3.15 7.12
C VAL A 146 -6.86 1.75 6.72
N LEU A 147 -6.94 1.46 5.42
CA LEU A 147 -7.32 0.12 4.93
C LEU A 147 -6.30 -0.95 5.34
N ASP A 148 -5.01 -0.63 5.29
CA ASP A 148 -3.95 -1.51 5.77
C ASP A 148 -4.11 -1.78 7.28
N GLU A 149 -4.47 -0.77 8.07
CA GLU A 149 -4.77 -0.96 9.50
C GLU A 149 -6.01 -1.85 9.74
N MET A 150 -7.01 -1.82 8.85
CA MET A 150 -8.13 -2.76 8.92
C MET A 150 -7.69 -4.20 8.69
N LEU A 151 -6.82 -4.43 7.71
CA LEU A 151 -6.26 -5.75 7.40
C LEU A 151 -5.39 -6.27 8.56
N ILE A 152 -4.53 -5.42 9.13
CA ILE A 152 -3.65 -5.77 10.25
C ILE A 152 -4.47 -6.15 11.50
N ASN A 153 -5.53 -5.39 11.79
CA ASN A 153 -6.40 -5.66 12.94
C ASN A 153 -7.49 -6.73 12.66
N GLN A 154 -7.51 -7.32 11.46
CA GLN A 154 -8.48 -8.31 11.00
C GLN A 154 -9.95 -7.84 11.13
N VAL A 155 -10.20 -6.56 10.86
CA VAL A 155 -11.56 -6.03 10.81
C VAL A 155 -12.24 -6.53 9.54
N LYS A 156 -13.30 -7.33 9.70
CA LYS A 156 -14.00 -7.97 8.56
C LYS A 156 -15.05 -7.08 7.90
N LYS A 157 -15.55 -6.09 8.62
CA LYS A 157 -16.65 -5.22 8.17
C LYS A 157 -16.19 -3.77 8.21
N TYR A 158 -15.89 -3.23 7.05
CA TYR A 158 -15.63 -1.80 6.89
C TYR A 158 -16.35 -1.28 5.64
N VAL A 159 -16.73 -0.01 5.67
CA VAL A 159 -17.48 0.64 4.60
C VAL A 159 -16.84 1.99 4.33
N LEU A 160 -16.56 2.27 3.07
CA LEU A 160 -16.18 3.61 2.60
C LEU A 160 -17.46 4.39 2.35
N MET A 161 -17.60 5.53 3.01
CA MET A 161 -18.76 6.41 2.87
C MET A 161 -18.30 7.85 2.68
N ASP A 162 -19.09 8.64 1.96
CA ASP A 162 -18.82 10.05 1.82
C ASP A 162 -19.04 10.80 3.14
N THR A 163 -18.28 11.88 3.32
CA THR A 163 -18.40 12.75 4.49
C THR A 163 -19.70 13.54 4.46
N THR A 164 -20.38 13.68 5.61
CA THR A 164 -21.55 14.56 5.68
C THR A 164 -21.14 16.02 5.88
N PRO A 165 -21.94 16.99 5.42
CA PRO A 165 -21.64 18.42 5.59
C PRO A 165 -21.45 18.85 7.05
N GLU A 166 -22.14 18.20 7.99
CA GLU A 166 -22.02 18.48 9.43
C GLU A 166 -20.65 18.09 10.01
N GLU A 167 -20.05 17.01 9.49
CA GLU A 167 -18.72 16.54 9.89
C GLU A 167 -17.62 17.45 9.34
N LEU A 168 -17.77 17.91 8.09
CA LEU A 168 -16.86 18.87 7.46
C LEU A 168 -16.79 20.19 8.23
N GLN A 169 -17.93 20.71 8.66
CA GLN A 169 -17.99 21.95 9.45
C GLN A 169 -17.26 21.85 10.79
N ARG A 170 -17.12 20.65 11.36
CA ARG A 170 -16.43 20.46 12.65
C ARG A 170 -14.92 20.30 12.51
N ILE A 171 -14.45 19.73 11.40
CA ILE A 171 -13.02 19.76 11.08
C ILE A 171 -12.58 21.22 10.89
N LEU A 172 -13.34 21.99 10.10
CA LEU A 172 -13.01 23.38 9.78
C LEU A 172 -13.17 24.35 10.96
N LYS A 173 -14.07 24.07 11.91
CA LYS A 173 -14.24 24.90 13.13
C LYS A 173 -13.17 24.70 14.19
N LYS A 174 -12.24 23.76 14.00
CA LYS A 174 -11.19 23.45 15.00
C LYS A 174 -9.92 24.29 14.80
N GLU A 175 -9.95 25.26 13.89
CA GLU A 175 -8.97 26.34 13.74
C GLU A 175 -9.37 27.60 14.53
#